data_AF-A0A9P4WMI5-F1
#
_entry.id   AF-A0A9P4WMI5-F1
#
_cell.length_a   1.000
_cell.length_b   1.000
_cell.length_c   1.000
_cell.angle_alpha   90.00
_cell.angle_beta   90.00
_cell.angle_gamma   90.00
#
_symmetry.space_group_name_H-M   'P 1'
#
loop_
_entity.id
_entity.type
_entity.pdbx_description
1 polymer ?
#
loop_
_entity_poly.entity_id
_entity_poly.type
_entity_poly.pdbx_seq_one_letter_code
_entity_poly.pdbx_strand_id
1 'polypeptide(L)'
;MFSTDSRSRWRTALVGGLLVTLSMLPGSAAQAKTQADYFVHDLPGAPQPLLKMHAGHIEVDPAHNGNLFFWHYENRHIANRQRTVLWLNGGPGCSSMDGAMMEVGPYRVTEDGNLKYNNGSWDEFANLLFVDQPVGTGFSYVNTDSYLSELDQMAEHMIIFLEKWFALFPEYEHDDFYIAGESYAGQHIPHIARAILKRNKQQGVRPWPLKGLLIGNGWISPVDQYLAYLPFAYQNGLITAGSDSASRVEQQQSACVKALNDGGKDRVDTPICEAIMTTILEETKNRDADTMNQCINMYDIRLRDDSSCGMNWPPDLKQVTPYLRRQDVINALHINPDKKTGWQECNGAVTGHFRAKNSEPAIRFLPDLLAEVPVTLFSGDKDMICNHVGTENMIDRMTWNGGKGFELSPGVVSSKQDWSFEGEPAGTYQEARNLTYVVFYNSSHMVPFDYPRRTRDMLDRFLGVDIGEIGGTPADSVIDGEKGPLTSVGGHPNSTKAEEDKAQQLKEAEWKAYYRSGEVALVVVIIVAVLWGTFLWRSRRRNNGYQGADGDEGRESLLTGMGLDNFRRKERRADLEAADFDERELDDLHEGGKKSNGYSDKSRPQNDSTFSLGVDSDDEAGGSEQGRRKE
;
A
#
# COMPACT_ATOMS: atom_id res chain seq x y z
N MET A 1 -11.36 61.42 73.68
CA MET A 1 -12.67 60.90 73.26
C MET A 1 -12.58 60.68 71.74
N PHE A 2 -12.58 59.41 71.31
CA PHE A 2 -12.62 58.84 69.93
C PHE A 2 -11.52 59.31 68.93
N SER A 3 -10.57 58.51 68.46
CA SER A 3 -10.58 57.19 67.77
C SER A 3 -11.35 57.19 66.44
N THR A 4 -10.67 57.46 65.33
CA THR A 4 -11.07 57.04 63.98
C THR A 4 -9.85 56.73 63.09
N ASP A 5 -9.53 55.43 63.06
CA ASP A 5 -9.36 54.60 61.87
C ASP A 5 -8.32 54.96 60.78
N SER A 6 -7.06 54.60 61.05
CA SER A 6 -5.98 54.55 60.04
C SER A 6 -5.88 53.21 59.30
N ARG A 7 -6.81 52.26 59.51
CA ARG A 7 -6.69 50.88 58.98
C ARG A 7 -7.17 50.70 57.54
N SER A 8 -7.76 51.72 56.91
CA SER A 8 -8.35 51.59 55.57
C SER A 8 -7.38 51.85 54.40
N ARG A 9 -6.31 52.65 54.59
CA ARG A 9 -5.43 53.06 53.47
C ARG A 9 -4.35 52.05 53.08
N TRP A 10 -4.05 51.07 53.94
CA TRP A 10 -3.06 50.03 53.65
C TRP A 10 -3.63 48.82 52.92
N ARG A 11 -4.94 48.58 53.03
CA ARG A 11 -5.62 47.48 52.32
C ARG A 11 -5.83 47.79 50.84
N THR A 12 -6.08 49.05 50.47
CA THR A 12 -6.19 49.46 49.06
C THR A 12 -4.85 49.56 48.35
N ALA A 13 -3.77 49.92 49.05
CA ALA A 13 -2.42 49.93 48.47
C ALA A 13 -1.86 48.52 48.21
N LEU A 14 -2.13 47.55 49.10
CA LEU A 14 -1.73 46.15 48.90
C LEU A 14 -2.52 45.45 47.79
N VAL A 15 -3.81 45.75 47.63
CA VAL A 15 -4.64 45.18 46.55
C VAL A 15 -4.30 45.81 45.20
N GLY A 16 -3.97 47.10 45.15
CA GLY A 16 -3.48 47.77 43.92
C GLY A 16 -2.09 47.31 43.49
N GLY A 17 -1.18 47.04 44.44
CA GLY A 17 0.16 46.51 44.16
C GLY A 17 0.14 45.07 43.63
N LEU A 18 -0.74 44.21 44.17
CA LEU A 18 -0.91 42.82 43.71
C LEU A 18 -1.53 42.74 42.31
N LEU A 19 -2.42 43.68 41.95
CA LEU A 19 -3.01 43.76 40.61
C LEU A 19 -2.03 44.27 39.55
N VAL A 20 -1.07 45.13 39.91
CA VAL A 20 -0.04 45.64 38.99
C VAL A 20 1.12 44.64 38.80
N THR A 21 1.35 43.73 39.75
CA THR A 21 2.29 42.61 39.55
C THR A 21 1.70 41.45 38.73
N LEU A 22 0.35 41.30 38.67
CA LEU A 22 -0.29 40.32 37.78
C LEU A 22 -0.35 40.79 36.31
N SER A 23 -0.28 42.10 36.05
CA SER A 23 -0.27 42.65 34.68
C SER A 23 1.12 42.72 34.04
N MET A 24 2.16 42.25 34.75
CA MET A 24 3.52 42.08 34.22
C MET A 24 3.94 40.61 34.10
N LEU A 25 2.98 39.69 34.11
CA LEU A 25 3.23 38.36 33.55
C LEU A 25 3.44 38.54 32.04
N PRO A 26 4.53 38.00 31.46
CA PRO A 26 4.70 37.96 30.02
C PRO A 26 3.41 37.40 29.43
N GLY A 27 2.81 38.14 28.48
CA GLY A 27 1.65 37.66 27.75
C GLY A 27 1.91 36.24 27.28
N SER A 28 0.94 35.36 27.54
CA SER A 28 0.89 33.94 27.20
C SER A 28 1.97 33.53 26.20
N ALA A 29 3.11 33.05 26.68
CA ALA A 29 3.91 32.16 25.86
C ALA A 29 2.95 31.03 25.51
N ALA A 30 2.56 30.92 24.24
CA ALA A 30 1.77 29.78 23.78
C ALA A 30 2.45 28.54 24.33
N GLN A 31 1.71 27.73 25.11
CA GLN A 31 2.26 26.53 25.69
C GLN A 31 2.86 25.72 24.54
N ALA A 32 4.16 25.41 24.63
CA ALA A 32 4.83 24.65 23.59
C ALA A 32 4.08 23.33 23.41
N LYS A 33 3.71 23.02 22.16
CA LYS A 33 3.03 21.77 21.85
C LYS A 33 3.88 20.58 22.33
N THR A 34 3.20 19.56 22.80
CA THR A 34 3.76 18.30 23.28
C THR A 34 3.30 17.17 22.37
N GLN A 35 3.89 15.98 22.49
CA GLN A 35 3.46 14.78 21.73
C GLN A 35 1.96 14.50 21.87
N ALA A 36 1.40 14.73 23.07
CA ALA A 36 -0.01 14.49 23.35
C ALA A 36 -0.94 15.35 22.48
N ASP A 37 -0.50 16.54 22.07
CA ASP A 37 -1.27 17.44 21.19
C ASP A 37 -1.34 16.91 19.74
N TYR A 38 -0.50 15.94 19.39
CA TYR A 38 -0.47 15.29 18.08
C TYR A 38 -1.04 13.87 18.10
N PHE A 39 -1.35 13.31 19.27
CA PHE A 39 -1.80 11.93 19.39
C PHE A 39 -3.20 11.74 18.78
N VAL A 40 -3.36 10.74 17.90
CA VAL A 40 -4.65 10.44 17.26
C VAL A 40 -5.43 9.47 18.17
N HIS A 41 -6.43 9.99 18.87
CA HIS A 41 -7.22 9.22 19.83
C HIS A 41 -8.22 8.25 19.20
N ASP A 42 -8.72 8.60 18.03
CA ASP A 42 -9.67 7.81 17.24
C ASP A 42 -9.43 8.13 15.77
N LEU A 43 -9.54 7.12 14.91
CA LEU A 43 -9.48 7.30 13.47
C LEU A 43 -10.77 6.72 12.88
N PRO A 44 -11.69 7.56 12.37
CA PRO A 44 -13.00 7.10 11.93
C PRO A 44 -12.94 5.95 10.91
N GLY A 45 -13.59 4.84 11.23
CA GLY A 45 -13.62 3.62 10.41
C GLY A 45 -12.42 2.68 10.60
N ALA A 46 -11.46 3.01 11.48
CA ALA A 46 -10.32 2.14 11.76
C ALA A 46 -10.72 0.87 12.53
N PRO A 47 -10.14 -0.30 12.16
CA PRO A 47 -10.30 -1.53 12.93
C PRO A 47 -9.61 -1.43 14.29
N GLN A 48 -10.11 -2.18 15.26
CA GLN A 48 -9.50 -2.28 16.60
C GLN A 48 -8.58 -3.51 16.71
N PRO A 49 -7.50 -3.45 17.52
CA PRO A 49 -7.04 -2.29 18.28
C PRO A 49 -6.46 -1.20 17.37
N LEU A 50 -6.70 0.07 17.67
CA LEU A 50 -6.14 1.20 16.91
C LEU A 50 -4.60 1.20 17.02
N LEU A 51 -3.91 1.43 15.90
CA LEU A 51 -2.47 1.62 15.89
C LEU A 51 -2.09 2.93 16.59
N LYS A 52 -0.95 2.93 17.29
CA LYS A 52 -0.44 4.13 17.94
C LYS A 52 0.12 5.07 16.88
N MET A 53 -0.48 6.26 16.76
CA MET A 53 -0.16 7.19 15.69
C MET A 53 -0.25 8.65 16.16
N HIS A 54 0.51 9.51 15.50
CA HIS A 54 0.53 10.95 15.75
C HIS A 54 0.43 11.70 14.42
N ALA A 55 -0.36 12.77 14.36
CA ALA A 55 -0.53 13.56 13.14
C ALA A 55 -0.69 15.04 13.46
N GLY A 56 -0.32 15.89 12.51
CA GLY A 56 -0.56 17.33 12.58
C GLY A 56 0.50 18.14 11.85
N HIS A 57 0.52 19.45 12.12
CA HIS A 57 1.39 20.40 11.42
C HIS A 57 2.61 20.81 12.26
N ILE A 58 3.75 20.92 11.57
CA ILE A 58 4.97 21.55 12.05
C ILE A 58 5.27 22.76 11.14
N GLU A 59 5.32 23.94 11.74
CA GLU A 59 5.66 25.18 11.05
C GLU A 59 7.14 25.16 10.67
N VAL A 60 7.46 25.36 9.39
CA VAL A 60 8.84 25.40 8.86
C VAL A 60 9.22 26.78 8.33
N ASP A 61 8.24 27.60 7.97
CA ASP A 61 8.44 28.96 7.47
C ASP A 61 7.42 29.94 8.11
N PRO A 62 7.74 30.51 9.28
CA PRO A 62 6.85 31.45 9.96
C PRO A 62 6.56 32.73 9.18
N ALA A 63 7.47 33.14 8.28
CA ALA A 63 7.31 34.39 7.53
C ALA A 63 6.16 34.29 6.51
N HIS A 64 5.92 33.09 5.98
CA HIS A 64 4.90 32.82 4.97
C HIS A 64 3.84 31.81 5.43
N ASN A 65 3.74 31.56 6.75
CA ASN A 65 2.85 30.56 7.33
C ASN A 65 3.02 29.15 6.72
N GLY A 66 4.25 28.79 6.37
CA GLY A 66 4.61 27.51 5.78
C GLY A 66 4.64 26.40 6.83
N ASN A 67 3.78 25.41 6.65
CA ASN A 67 3.58 24.29 7.58
C ASN A 67 3.61 22.98 6.82
N LEU A 68 4.42 22.02 7.28
CA LEU A 68 4.42 20.65 6.79
C LEU A 68 3.52 19.79 7.67
N PHE A 69 2.62 19.03 7.06
CA PHE A 69 1.81 18.01 7.70
C PHE A 69 2.59 16.69 7.77
N PHE A 70 2.48 16.00 8.90
CA PHE A 70 2.99 14.65 9.06
C PHE A 70 1.92 13.71 9.60
N TRP A 71 2.06 12.43 9.25
CA TRP A 71 1.35 11.33 9.89
C TRP A 71 2.36 10.23 10.23
N HIS A 72 2.54 9.99 11.51
CA HIS A 72 3.47 9.03 12.07
C HIS A 72 2.72 7.81 12.62
N TYR A 73 3.17 6.60 12.28
CA TYR A 73 2.69 5.33 12.84
C TYR A 73 3.85 4.61 13.55
N GLU A 74 3.61 4.18 14.79
CA GLU A 74 4.58 3.36 15.51
C GLU A 74 4.63 1.94 14.95
N ASN A 75 5.81 1.32 15.03
CA ASN A 75 5.98 -0.06 14.63
C ASN A 75 5.17 -1.01 15.50
N ARG A 76 4.69 -2.09 14.90
CA ARG A 76 3.94 -3.14 15.61
C ARG A 76 4.85 -4.03 16.45
N HIS A 77 6.00 -4.35 15.89
CA HIS A 77 7.01 -5.18 16.53
C HIS A 77 8.37 -4.52 16.44
N ILE A 78 9.13 -4.64 17.53
CA ILE A 78 10.55 -4.31 17.54
C ILE A 78 11.29 -5.62 17.35
N ALA A 79 12.02 -5.74 16.24
CA ALA A 79 12.91 -6.85 16.00
C ALA A 79 14.21 -6.64 16.82
N ASN A 80 15.36 -6.73 16.16
CA ASN A 80 16.68 -6.49 16.74
C ASN A 80 17.01 -5.02 17.06
N ARG A 81 16.32 -4.04 16.43
CA ARG A 81 16.61 -2.59 16.58
C ARG A 81 15.36 -1.73 16.34
N GLN A 82 15.37 -0.52 16.90
CA GLN A 82 14.41 0.52 16.55
C GLN A 82 14.79 1.20 15.23
N ARG A 83 13.77 1.47 14.41
CA ARG A 83 13.92 1.97 13.05
C ARG A 83 12.81 2.96 12.75
N THR A 84 13.15 4.06 12.09
CA THR A 84 12.18 5.02 11.56
C THR A 84 12.42 5.20 10.06
N VAL A 85 11.37 5.03 9.26
CA VAL A 85 11.36 5.26 7.82
C VAL A 85 10.54 6.51 7.53
N LEU A 86 11.19 7.56 7.05
CA LEU A 86 10.54 8.72 6.43
C LEU A 86 10.08 8.32 5.03
N TRP A 87 8.78 8.39 4.74
CA TRP A 87 8.22 8.14 3.41
C TRP A 87 7.81 9.44 2.73
N LEU A 88 8.20 9.58 1.46
CA LEU A 88 7.92 10.74 0.61
C LEU A 88 7.36 10.31 -0.76
N ASN A 89 6.14 10.74 -1.10
CA ASN A 89 5.67 10.68 -2.49
C ASN A 89 6.29 11.84 -3.31
N GLY A 90 6.08 11.78 -4.63
CA GLY A 90 6.69 12.69 -5.60
C GLY A 90 5.77 13.80 -6.14
N GLY A 91 5.53 13.77 -7.44
CA GLY A 91 4.89 14.84 -8.21
C GLY A 91 5.89 15.61 -9.09
N PRO A 92 6.41 16.79 -8.66
CA PRO A 92 6.36 17.35 -7.31
C PRO A 92 4.99 17.92 -6.96
N GLY A 93 4.61 17.82 -5.69
CA GLY A 93 3.36 18.36 -5.16
C GLY A 93 2.30 17.31 -4.84
N CYS A 94 2.63 16.02 -4.90
CA CYS A 94 1.74 14.91 -4.56
C CYS A 94 1.92 14.49 -3.10
N SER A 95 0.80 14.16 -2.45
CA SER A 95 0.71 13.93 -1.02
C SER A 95 1.35 12.61 -0.61
N SER A 96 2.10 12.60 0.49
CA SER A 96 2.59 11.36 1.10
C SER A 96 1.49 10.54 1.77
N MET A 97 0.25 11.03 1.75
CA MET A 97 -0.93 10.27 2.15
C MET A 97 -1.29 9.18 1.15
N ASP A 98 -0.81 9.26 -0.10
CA ASP A 98 -0.87 8.16 -1.06
C ASP A 98 -0.07 6.98 -0.53
N GLY A 99 1.17 7.24 -0.12
CA GLY A 99 2.02 6.33 0.66
C GLY A 99 1.30 5.71 1.85
N ALA A 100 0.64 6.55 2.66
CA ALA A 100 -0.01 6.14 3.90
C ALA A 100 -1.28 5.30 3.70
N MET A 101 -2.07 5.59 2.67
CA MET A 101 -3.44 5.07 2.52
C MET A 101 -3.62 4.15 1.31
N MET A 102 -2.67 4.09 0.39
CA MET A 102 -2.74 3.29 -0.84
C MET A 102 -1.53 2.36 -1.05
N GLU A 103 -0.40 2.61 -0.37
CA GLU A 103 0.87 1.92 -0.65
C GLU A 103 1.52 1.21 0.56
N VAL A 104 2.39 1.87 1.30
CA VAL A 104 3.22 1.25 2.33
C VAL A 104 2.60 1.37 3.73
N GLY A 105 1.61 2.25 3.91
CA GLY A 105 0.99 2.47 5.20
C GLY A 105 0.02 1.37 5.64
N PRO A 106 -0.42 1.42 6.91
CA PRO A 106 -1.09 0.33 7.58
C PRO A 106 -2.56 0.16 7.23
N TYR A 107 -3.18 1.18 6.63
CA TYR A 107 -4.61 1.17 6.33
C TYR A 107 -4.88 1.30 4.83
N ARG A 108 -6.03 0.77 4.43
CA ARG A 108 -6.67 0.98 3.12
C ARG A 108 -8.10 1.43 3.34
N VAL A 109 -8.57 2.37 2.53
CA VAL A 109 -9.97 2.78 2.54
C VAL A 109 -10.80 1.75 1.80
N THR A 110 -11.91 1.33 2.40
CA THR A 110 -12.88 0.41 1.78
C THR A 110 -14.01 1.17 1.09
N GLU A 111 -14.78 0.50 0.23
CA GLU A 111 -15.86 1.13 -0.54
C GLU A 111 -16.96 1.77 0.33
N ASP A 112 -17.17 1.26 1.54
CA ASP A 112 -18.10 1.79 2.54
C ASP A 112 -17.52 2.96 3.36
N GLY A 113 -16.30 3.42 3.05
CA GLY A 113 -15.66 4.56 3.72
C GLY A 113 -15.09 4.24 5.11
N ASN A 114 -14.90 2.96 5.40
CA ASN A 114 -14.16 2.44 6.56
C ASN A 114 -12.70 2.17 6.19
N LEU A 115 -11.90 1.71 7.16
CA LEU A 115 -10.53 1.29 6.95
C LEU A 115 -10.36 -0.22 7.19
N LYS A 116 -9.44 -0.83 6.46
CA LYS A 116 -8.95 -2.19 6.71
C LYS A 116 -7.44 -2.20 6.81
N TYR A 117 -6.88 -3.19 7.49
CA TYR A 117 -5.44 -3.37 7.57
C TYR A 117 -4.83 -3.75 6.21
N ASN A 118 -3.69 -3.13 5.89
CA ASN A 118 -2.80 -3.53 4.80
C ASN A 118 -1.88 -4.67 5.29
N ASN A 119 -1.98 -5.82 4.62
CA ASN A 119 -1.24 -7.03 4.99
C ASN A 119 0.23 -7.05 4.54
N GLY A 120 0.68 -6.03 3.80
CA GLY A 120 2.09 -5.81 3.46
C GLY A 120 2.58 -4.43 3.88
N SER A 121 1.99 -3.88 4.95
CA SER A 121 2.38 -2.58 5.48
C SER A 121 3.80 -2.57 6.00
N TRP A 122 4.47 -1.42 5.87
CA TRP A 122 5.84 -1.23 6.29
C TRP A 122 5.99 -0.92 7.79
N ASP A 123 4.88 -0.78 8.53
CA ASP A 123 4.86 -0.53 9.98
C ASP A 123 5.16 -1.78 10.84
N GLU A 124 5.33 -2.94 10.22
CA GLU A 124 5.48 -4.18 10.99
C GLU A 124 6.76 -4.19 11.88
N PHE A 125 7.88 -3.64 11.40
CA PHE A 125 9.19 -3.59 12.08
C PHE A 125 9.89 -2.23 12.05
N ALA A 126 9.23 -1.19 11.56
CA ALA A 126 9.76 0.17 11.50
C ALA A 126 8.64 1.19 11.71
N ASN A 127 8.95 2.27 12.43
CA ASN A 127 8.05 3.41 12.51
C ASN A 127 7.93 4.02 11.10
N LEU A 128 6.74 4.44 10.70
CA LEU A 128 6.51 5.12 9.42
C LEU A 128 6.19 6.59 9.67
N LEU A 129 6.98 7.49 9.08
CA LEU A 129 6.76 8.92 9.12
C LEU A 129 6.44 9.41 7.71
N PHE A 130 5.16 9.67 7.42
CA PHE A 130 4.73 10.27 6.17
C PHE A 130 4.73 11.78 6.29
N VAL A 131 5.32 12.49 5.33
CA VAL A 131 5.37 13.96 5.34
C VAL A 131 4.89 14.52 4.00
N ASP A 132 3.86 15.34 4.02
CA ASP A 132 3.43 16.10 2.84
C ASP A 132 4.43 17.22 2.59
N GLN A 133 5.21 17.11 1.51
CA GLN A 133 6.22 18.10 1.15
C GLN A 133 6.28 18.30 -0.36
N PRO A 134 6.73 19.46 -0.87
CA PRO A 134 7.05 20.69 -0.13
C PRO A 134 5.79 21.37 0.44
N VAL A 135 5.94 22.55 1.04
CA VAL A 135 4.80 23.34 1.54
C VAL A 135 3.76 23.57 0.43
N GLY A 136 2.48 23.39 0.76
CA GLY A 136 1.36 23.44 -0.19
C GLY A 136 0.87 22.08 -0.70
N THR A 137 1.65 21.01 -0.54
CA THR A 137 1.29 19.64 -0.90
C THR A 137 0.28 19.03 0.07
N GLY A 138 -0.73 18.28 -0.40
CA GLY A 138 -1.64 17.52 0.46
C GLY A 138 -2.30 18.37 1.55
N PHE A 139 -2.05 18.03 2.82
CA PHE A 139 -2.45 18.79 4.01
C PHE A 139 -1.48 19.91 4.41
N SER A 140 -0.25 19.92 3.89
CA SER A 140 0.69 21.03 4.07
C SER A 140 0.20 22.29 3.39
N TYR A 141 0.58 23.45 3.92
CA TYR A 141 0.16 24.74 3.38
C TYR A 141 1.19 25.82 3.60
N VAL A 142 1.03 26.91 2.85
CA VAL A 142 1.80 28.15 2.91
C VAL A 142 0.94 29.25 2.29
N ASN A 143 1.28 30.52 2.51
CA ASN A 143 0.72 31.63 1.76
C ASN A 143 0.84 31.40 0.24
N THR A 144 -0.19 31.77 -0.51
CA THR A 144 -0.37 31.37 -1.93
C THR A 144 0.70 31.92 -2.89
N ASP A 145 1.50 32.89 -2.47
CA ASP A 145 2.60 33.51 -3.21
C ASP A 145 3.99 32.96 -2.82
N SER A 146 4.02 31.95 -1.95
CA SER A 146 5.23 31.51 -1.25
C SER A 146 5.53 30.02 -1.47
N TYR A 147 5.06 29.45 -2.59
CA TYR A 147 5.45 28.10 -3.03
C TYR A 147 6.95 28.03 -3.33
N LEU A 148 7.58 26.91 -2.99
CA LEU A 148 9.00 26.68 -3.27
C LEU A 148 9.25 26.43 -4.76
N SER A 149 10.46 26.73 -5.21
CA SER A 149 10.85 26.57 -6.61
C SER A 149 12.11 25.70 -6.82
N GLU A 150 12.86 25.40 -5.76
CA GLU A 150 14.14 24.70 -5.81
C GLU A 150 14.24 23.57 -4.77
N LEU A 151 15.02 22.52 -5.10
CA LEU A 151 15.22 21.35 -4.24
C LEU A 151 16.01 21.67 -2.97
N ASP A 152 16.95 22.62 -3.02
CA ASP A 152 17.69 23.03 -1.82
C ASP A 152 16.78 23.73 -0.79
N GLN A 153 15.82 24.54 -1.23
CA GLN A 153 14.82 25.16 -0.34
C GLN A 153 13.93 24.10 0.30
N MET A 154 13.49 23.12 -0.49
CA MET A 154 12.70 21.99 0.00
C MET A 154 13.47 21.18 1.05
N ALA A 155 14.75 20.89 0.77
CA ALA A 155 15.60 20.17 1.70
C ALA A 155 15.82 20.96 3.00
N GLU A 156 15.99 22.29 2.93
CA GLU A 156 16.08 23.16 4.12
C GLU A 156 14.80 23.10 4.96
N HIS A 157 13.62 23.20 4.35
CA HIS A 157 12.35 23.04 5.04
C HIS A 157 12.23 21.65 5.71
N MET A 158 12.71 20.59 5.06
CA MET A 158 12.72 19.25 5.64
C MET A 158 13.69 19.13 6.83
N ILE A 159 14.86 19.77 6.79
CA ILE A 159 15.78 19.79 7.95
C ILE A 159 15.13 20.51 9.13
N ILE A 160 14.50 21.67 8.90
CA ILE A 160 13.77 22.41 9.95
C ILE A 160 12.64 21.54 10.53
N PHE A 161 11.90 20.85 9.66
CA PHE A 161 10.86 19.91 10.08
C PHE A 161 11.42 18.81 10.96
N LEU A 162 12.49 18.12 10.53
CA LEU A 162 13.09 17.02 11.30
C LEU A 162 13.66 17.50 12.64
N GLU A 163 14.29 18.68 12.70
CA GLU A 163 14.77 19.26 13.97
C GLU A 163 13.62 19.49 14.96
N LYS A 164 12.50 20.05 14.49
CA LYS A 164 11.31 20.27 15.31
C LYS A 164 10.61 18.95 15.67
N TRP A 165 10.56 18.01 14.73
CA TRP A 165 9.94 16.70 14.95
C TRP A 165 10.71 15.88 15.97
N PHE A 166 12.04 15.79 15.88
CA PHE A 166 12.85 15.11 16.90
C PHE A 166 12.86 15.85 18.25
N ALA A 167 12.66 17.18 18.28
CA ALA A 167 12.45 17.89 19.54
C ALA A 167 11.10 17.53 20.19
N LEU A 168 10.06 17.26 19.38
CA LEU A 168 8.76 16.76 19.85
C LEU A 168 8.81 15.28 20.23
N PHE A 169 9.52 14.46 19.45
CA PHE A 169 9.62 13.00 19.59
C PHE A 169 11.09 12.55 19.78
N PRO A 170 11.73 12.93 20.91
CA PRO A 170 13.15 12.66 21.12
C PRO A 170 13.49 11.16 21.21
N GLU A 171 12.51 10.30 21.50
CA GLU A 171 12.70 8.85 21.50
C GLU A 171 13.12 8.29 20.13
N TYR A 172 12.73 8.94 19.03
CA TYR A 172 13.07 8.50 17.66
C TYR A 172 14.38 9.11 17.13
N GLU A 173 14.99 10.08 17.83
CA GLU A 173 16.27 10.70 17.40
C GLU A 173 17.44 9.69 17.41
N HIS A 174 17.25 8.53 18.03
CA HIS A 174 18.26 7.47 18.15
C HIS A 174 17.96 6.23 17.31
N ASP A 175 16.81 6.19 16.64
CA ASP A 175 16.43 5.09 15.75
C ASP A 175 17.36 5.03 14.54
N ASP A 176 17.62 3.82 14.03
CA ASP A 176 18.20 3.69 12.69
C ASP A 176 17.24 4.38 11.68
N PHE A 177 17.70 5.48 11.08
CA PHE A 177 16.84 6.36 10.28
C PHE A 177 17.01 6.08 8.79
N TYR A 178 15.90 5.90 8.08
CA TYR A 178 15.87 5.61 6.65
C TYR A 178 14.97 6.61 5.95
N ILE A 179 15.26 6.90 4.68
CA ILE A 179 14.37 7.70 3.85
C ILE A 179 13.95 6.84 2.66
N ALA A 180 12.65 6.71 2.47
CA ALA A 180 12.01 5.97 1.41
C ALA A 180 11.04 6.86 0.64
N GLY A 181 10.71 6.47 -0.58
CA GLY A 181 9.71 7.18 -1.36
C GLY A 181 9.78 6.81 -2.83
N GLU A 182 9.00 7.53 -3.63
CA GLU A 182 8.81 7.20 -5.04
C GLU A 182 8.78 8.41 -5.99
N SER A 183 8.92 8.12 -7.29
CA SER A 183 8.72 9.11 -8.35
C SER A 183 9.69 10.30 -8.24
N TYR A 184 9.20 11.54 -8.22
CA TYR A 184 10.01 12.74 -8.00
C TYR A 184 10.74 12.75 -6.63
N ALA A 185 10.40 11.86 -5.69
CA ALA A 185 11.22 11.62 -4.51
C ALA A 185 12.63 11.08 -4.86
N GLY A 186 12.86 10.60 -6.08
CA GLY A 186 14.20 10.39 -6.63
C GLY A 186 15.07 11.64 -6.67
N GLN A 187 14.47 12.83 -6.69
CA GLN A 187 15.17 14.09 -6.44
C GLN A 187 15.12 14.48 -4.96
N HIS A 188 13.97 14.36 -4.29
CA HIS A 188 13.83 14.80 -2.89
C HIS A 188 14.77 14.06 -1.93
N ILE A 189 14.78 12.72 -1.99
CA ILE A 189 15.47 11.86 -1.04
C ILE A 189 16.98 12.11 -1.06
N PRO A 190 17.67 12.14 -2.21
CA PRO A 190 19.10 12.46 -2.25
C PRO A 190 19.41 13.87 -1.71
N HIS A 191 18.59 14.88 -2.03
CA HIS A 191 18.79 16.25 -1.54
C HIS A 191 18.66 16.33 -0.01
N ILE A 192 17.65 15.67 0.56
CA ILE A 192 17.44 15.59 2.01
C ILE A 192 18.58 14.82 2.67
N ALA A 193 18.97 13.66 2.13
CA ALA A 193 20.07 12.86 2.66
C ALA A 193 21.39 13.64 2.69
N ARG A 194 21.71 14.36 1.59
CA ARG A 194 22.88 15.25 1.51
C ARG A 194 22.84 16.35 2.58
N ALA A 195 21.66 16.94 2.81
CA ALA A 195 21.47 17.95 3.85
C ALA A 195 21.65 17.37 5.27
N ILE A 196 21.13 16.17 5.55
CA ILE A 196 21.33 15.46 6.82
C ILE A 196 22.81 15.16 7.06
N LEU A 197 23.51 14.60 6.08
CA LEU A 197 24.93 14.28 6.20
C LEU A 197 25.78 15.54 6.40
N LYS A 198 25.44 16.65 5.73
CA LYS A 198 26.10 17.94 5.95
C LYS A 198 25.85 18.48 7.36
N ARG A 199 24.62 18.39 7.86
CA ARG A 199 24.26 18.76 9.24
C ARG A 199 25.03 17.91 10.26
N ASN A 200 25.09 16.60 10.07
CA ASN A 200 25.78 15.66 10.97
C ASN A 200 27.29 15.96 11.11
N LYS A 201 27.89 16.63 10.12
CA LYS A 201 29.30 17.04 10.14
C LYS A 201 29.54 18.35 10.92
N GLN A 202 28.50 19.06 11.36
CA GLN A 202 28.61 20.30 12.12
C GLN A 202 29.00 20.06 13.59
N GLN A 203 29.81 20.95 14.15
CA GLN A 203 30.21 20.86 15.56
C GLN A 203 29.05 21.19 16.50
N GLY A 204 28.90 20.42 17.58
CA GLY A 204 27.89 20.66 18.61
C GLY A 204 26.48 20.16 18.26
N VAL A 205 26.30 19.58 17.08
CA VAL A 205 25.03 18.97 16.64
C VAL A 205 25.12 17.46 16.82
N ARG A 206 24.07 16.84 17.37
CA ARG A 206 23.96 15.39 17.45
C ARG A 206 23.68 14.80 16.05
N PRO A 207 24.48 13.83 15.58
CA PRO A 207 24.23 13.18 14.30
C PRO A 207 22.94 12.35 14.33
N TRP A 208 22.10 12.51 13.31
CA TRP A 208 21.01 11.57 13.04
C TRP A 208 21.55 10.36 12.31
N PRO A 209 21.31 9.12 12.80
CA PRO A 209 21.93 7.92 12.27
C PRO A 209 21.23 7.47 10.98
N LEU A 210 21.41 8.22 9.89
CA LEU A 210 20.94 7.86 8.55
C LEU A 210 21.61 6.55 8.12
N LYS A 211 20.81 5.50 7.92
CA LYS A 211 21.26 4.14 7.63
C LYS A 211 21.03 3.69 6.19
N GLY A 212 20.17 4.37 5.43
CA GLY A 212 19.97 4.01 4.03
C GLY A 212 18.82 4.74 3.35
N LEU A 213 18.80 4.63 2.03
CA LEU A 213 17.80 5.25 1.16
C LEU A 213 17.09 4.19 0.33
N LEU A 214 15.77 4.28 0.16
CA LEU A 214 14.99 3.44 -0.75
C LEU A 214 14.21 4.32 -1.74
N ILE A 215 14.39 4.11 -3.04
CA ILE A 215 13.75 4.95 -4.06
C ILE A 215 13.04 4.07 -5.08
N GLY A 216 11.71 4.12 -5.06
CA GLY A 216 10.83 3.41 -5.99
C GLY A 216 10.56 4.23 -7.24
N ASN A 217 10.71 3.63 -8.42
CA ASN A 217 10.36 4.24 -9.70
C ASN A 217 10.81 5.71 -9.79
N GLY A 218 12.07 5.97 -9.39
CA GLY A 218 12.52 7.32 -9.07
C GLY A 218 12.97 8.13 -10.28
N TRP A 219 12.60 9.41 -10.32
CA TRP A 219 13.19 10.40 -11.23
C TRP A 219 14.52 10.90 -10.66
N ILE A 220 15.65 10.36 -11.12
CA ILE A 220 16.99 10.57 -10.55
C ILE A 220 17.96 11.15 -11.59
N SER A 221 18.00 10.56 -12.79
CA SER A 221 18.87 10.98 -13.90
C SER A 221 18.04 11.37 -15.11
N PRO A 222 17.70 12.66 -15.26
CA PRO A 222 16.87 13.14 -16.35
C PRO A 222 17.37 12.70 -17.72
N VAL A 223 18.68 12.81 -17.97
CA VAL A 223 19.28 12.46 -19.26
C VAL A 223 19.06 10.99 -19.60
N ASP A 224 19.34 10.08 -18.67
CA ASP A 224 19.24 8.64 -18.94
C ASP A 224 17.77 8.18 -19.04
N GLN A 225 16.89 8.81 -18.27
CA GLN A 225 15.47 8.46 -18.23
C GLN A 225 14.69 9.04 -19.42
N TYR A 226 14.95 10.27 -19.85
CA TYR A 226 14.38 10.84 -21.07
C TYR A 226 14.70 9.99 -22.31
N LEU A 227 15.96 9.54 -22.41
CA LEU A 227 16.42 8.75 -23.55
C LEU A 227 15.98 7.28 -23.49
N ALA A 228 15.39 6.85 -22.37
CA ALA A 228 14.86 5.50 -22.20
C ALA A 228 13.41 5.34 -22.67
N TYR A 229 12.64 6.43 -22.82
CA TYR A 229 11.23 6.33 -23.23
C TYR A 229 11.03 5.59 -24.56
N LEU A 230 11.80 5.91 -25.59
CA LEU A 230 11.67 5.26 -26.89
C LEU A 230 12.14 3.79 -26.87
N PRO A 231 13.33 3.44 -26.32
CA PRO A 231 13.71 2.05 -26.12
C PRO A 231 12.68 1.24 -25.33
N PHE A 232 12.13 1.80 -24.25
CA PHE A 232 11.09 1.14 -23.45
C PHE A 232 9.81 0.92 -24.26
N ALA A 233 9.38 1.92 -25.04
CA ALA A 233 8.23 1.80 -25.93
C ALA A 233 8.42 0.72 -27.01
N TYR A 234 9.64 0.58 -27.55
CA TYR A 234 9.97 -0.51 -28.48
C TYR A 234 9.96 -1.88 -27.81
N GLN A 235 10.60 -2.01 -26.64
CA GLN A 235 10.67 -3.28 -25.90
C GLN A 235 9.30 -3.80 -25.49
N ASN A 236 8.37 -2.90 -25.18
CA ASN A 236 7.00 -3.25 -24.78
C ASN A 236 5.99 -3.24 -25.94
N GLY A 237 6.45 -3.07 -27.19
CA GLY A 237 5.59 -3.12 -28.37
C GLY A 237 4.56 -1.99 -28.45
N LEU A 238 4.80 -0.87 -27.78
CA LEU A 238 3.92 0.30 -27.80
C LEU A 238 4.06 1.07 -29.11
N ILE A 239 5.29 1.12 -29.64
CA ILE A 239 5.62 1.72 -30.93
C ILE A 239 6.37 0.69 -31.77
N THR A 240 6.10 0.64 -33.08
CA THR A 240 6.80 -0.24 -34.01
C THR A 240 7.95 0.50 -34.71
N ALA A 241 9.17 0.00 -34.59
CA ALA A 241 10.34 0.59 -35.25
C ALA A 241 10.14 0.70 -36.77
N GLY A 242 10.55 1.84 -37.35
CA GLY A 242 10.38 2.13 -38.79
C GLY A 242 8.97 2.56 -39.21
N SER A 243 8.01 2.67 -38.28
CA SER A 243 6.70 3.26 -38.55
C SER A 243 6.75 4.79 -38.63
N ASP A 244 5.71 5.41 -39.19
CA ASP A 244 5.55 6.87 -39.16
C ASP A 244 5.49 7.41 -37.73
N SER A 245 4.92 6.62 -36.81
CA SER A 245 4.82 6.92 -35.39
C SER A 245 6.20 6.94 -34.73
N ALA A 246 7.00 5.89 -34.95
CA ALA A 246 8.40 5.84 -34.55
C ALA A 246 9.17 7.06 -35.08
N SER A 247 8.99 7.40 -36.35
CA SER A 247 9.68 8.54 -36.97
C SER A 247 9.36 9.87 -36.28
N ARG A 248 8.14 10.07 -35.76
CA ARG A 248 7.76 11.28 -35.01
C ARG A 248 8.39 11.31 -33.62
N VAL A 249 8.39 10.18 -32.90
CA VAL A 249 9.04 10.09 -31.59
C VAL A 249 10.57 10.24 -31.71
N GLU A 250 11.19 9.68 -32.73
CA GLU A 250 12.63 9.82 -33.01
C GLU A 250 13.04 11.27 -33.32
N GLN A 251 12.18 12.02 -34.01
CA GLN A 251 12.38 13.46 -34.22
C GLN A 251 12.31 14.22 -32.89
N GLN A 252 11.35 13.89 -32.02
CA GLN A 252 11.26 14.49 -30.69
C GLN A 252 12.47 14.15 -29.83
N GLN A 253 12.95 12.91 -29.86
CA GLN A 253 14.18 12.50 -29.18
C GLN A 253 15.40 13.25 -29.73
N SER A 254 15.48 13.45 -31.04
CA SER A 254 16.56 14.24 -31.65
C SER A 254 16.55 15.70 -31.18
N ALA A 255 15.37 16.31 -31.06
CA ALA A 255 15.21 17.64 -30.49
C ALA A 255 15.65 17.70 -29.02
N CYS A 256 15.29 16.69 -28.23
CA CYS A 256 15.76 16.54 -26.85
C CYS A 256 17.28 16.42 -26.77
N VAL A 257 17.91 15.54 -27.55
CA VAL A 257 19.38 15.35 -27.57
C VAL A 257 20.08 16.67 -27.90
N LYS A 258 19.53 17.45 -28.83
CA LYS A 258 20.04 18.80 -29.12
C LYS A 258 19.92 19.72 -27.91
N ALA A 259 18.75 19.81 -27.27
CA ALA A 259 18.54 20.62 -26.07
C ALA A 259 19.48 20.21 -24.91
N LEU A 260 19.72 18.91 -24.73
CA LEU A 260 20.68 18.40 -23.75
C LEU A 260 22.12 18.84 -24.08
N ASN A 261 22.53 18.79 -25.35
CA ASN A 261 23.85 19.26 -25.78
C ASN A 261 23.99 20.79 -25.65
N ASP A 262 22.90 21.54 -25.74
CA ASP A 262 22.84 23.00 -25.58
C ASP A 262 22.72 23.44 -24.11
N GLY A 263 23.10 22.58 -23.15
CA GLY A 263 23.14 22.88 -21.71
C GLY A 263 21.98 22.34 -20.88
N GLY A 264 21.14 21.46 -21.44
CA GLY A 264 20.07 20.79 -20.69
C GLY A 264 20.54 19.64 -19.78
N LYS A 265 21.77 19.14 -19.94
CA LYS A 265 22.28 17.97 -19.17
C LYS A 265 22.39 18.20 -17.66
N ASP A 266 22.48 19.45 -17.22
CA ASP A 266 22.68 19.80 -15.81
C ASP A 266 21.38 20.25 -15.13
N ARG A 267 20.23 19.97 -15.76
CA ARG A 267 18.91 20.40 -15.27
C ARG A 267 18.06 19.22 -14.84
N VAL A 268 17.25 19.43 -13.80
CA VAL A 268 16.29 18.45 -13.30
C VAL A 268 15.10 18.27 -14.26
N ASP A 269 14.71 19.35 -14.94
CA ASP A 269 13.61 19.40 -15.90
C ASP A 269 14.11 19.97 -17.25
N THR A 270 13.79 19.27 -18.34
CA THR A 270 13.98 19.75 -19.71
C THR A 270 12.69 19.51 -20.49
N PRO A 271 11.80 20.53 -20.64
CA PRO A 271 10.47 20.34 -21.25
C PRO A 271 10.48 19.77 -22.67
N ILE A 272 11.53 20.06 -23.46
CA ILE A 272 11.69 19.48 -24.81
C ILE A 272 11.88 17.96 -24.74
N CYS A 273 12.48 17.45 -23.67
CA CYS A 273 12.68 16.02 -23.46
C CYS A 273 11.45 15.34 -22.85
N GLU A 274 10.72 16.01 -21.95
CA GLU A 274 9.40 15.54 -21.46
C GLU A 274 8.44 15.21 -22.62
N ALA A 275 8.52 16.01 -23.69
CA ALA A 275 7.69 15.82 -24.86
C ALA A 275 7.89 14.47 -25.58
N ILE A 276 8.97 13.72 -25.32
CA ILE A 276 9.14 12.36 -25.86
C ILE A 276 8.02 11.45 -25.37
N MET A 277 7.80 11.41 -24.05
CA MET A 277 6.76 10.58 -23.44
C MET A 277 5.37 11.02 -23.90
N THR A 278 5.08 12.33 -23.89
CA THR A 278 3.77 12.82 -24.33
C THR A 278 3.51 12.53 -25.81
N THR A 279 4.55 12.56 -26.65
CA THR A 279 4.43 12.14 -28.06
C THR A 279 4.12 10.64 -28.15
N ILE A 280 4.79 9.77 -27.38
CA ILE A 280 4.47 8.34 -27.33
C ILE A 280 3.01 8.11 -26.91
N LEU A 281 2.54 8.80 -25.86
CA LEU A 281 1.15 8.69 -25.41
C LEU A 281 0.17 9.12 -26.49
N GLU A 282 0.41 10.25 -27.18
CA GLU A 282 -0.43 10.71 -28.29
C GLU A 282 -0.46 9.72 -29.46
N GLU A 283 0.71 9.20 -29.83
CA GLU A 283 0.88 8.24 -30.91
C GLU A 283 0.22 6.88 -30.64
N THR A 284 0.06 6.52 -29.37
CA THR A 284 -0.56 5.26 -28.93
C THR A 284 -2.04 5.38 -28.57
N LYS A 285 -2.63 6.58 -28.77
CA LYS A 285 -4.07 6.79 -28.54
C LYS A 285 -4.91 5.96 -29.50
N ASN A 286 -5.81 5.16 -28.92
CA ASN A 286 -6.84 4.48 -29.67
C ASN A 286 -8.08 5.39 -29.75
N ARG A 287 -8.16 6.20 -30.80
CA ARG A 287 -9.25 7.18 -31.00
C ARG A 287 -10.59 6.52 -31.33
N ASP A 288 -10.59 5.25 -31.70
CA ASP A 288 -11.80 4.48 -31.98
C ASP A 288 -12.34 3.77 -30.72
N ALA A 289 -11.59 3.76 -29.62
CA ALA A 289 -12.02 3.20 -28.35
C ALA A 289 -13.01 4.12 -27.61
N ASP A 290 -13.70 3.53 -26.62
CA ASP A 290 -14.45 4.27 -25.62
C ASP A 290 -13.58 5.34 -24.95
N THR A 291 -14.20 6.46 -24.56
CA THR A 291 -13.50 7.63 -23.98
C THR A 291 -12.58 7.23 -22.84
N MET A 292 -12.98 6.31 -21.96
CA MET A 292 -12.17 5.88 -20.81
C MET A 292 -11.03 4.90 -21.15
N ASN A 293 -10.86 4.58 -22.44
CA ASN A 293 -9.90 3.58 -22.92
C ASN A 293 -9.06 4.12 -24.09
N GLN A 294 -8.99 5.43 -24.26
CA GLN A 294 -8.30 6.04 -25.40
C GLN A 294 -6.79 6.06 -25.21
N CYS A 295 -6.31 6.45 -24.03
CA CYS A 295 -4.88 6.64 -23.78
C CYS A 295 -4.30 5.51 -22.95
N ILE A 296 -3.02 5.21 -23.15
CA ILE A 296 -2.28 4.31 -22.25
C ILE A 296 -2.04 5.05 -20.92
N ASN A 297 -2.16 4.34 -19.81
CA ASN A 297 -1.81 4.89 -18.50
C ASN A 297 -0.28 4.93 -18.36
N MET A 298 0.29 6.12 -18.14
CA MET A 298 1.75 6.29 -18.02
C MET A 298 2.35 5.63 -16.77
N TYR A 299 1.53 5.34 -15.76
CA TYR A 299 1.94 4.65 -14.54
C TYR A 299 1.86 3.12 -14.65
N ASP A 300 1.07 2.60 -15.59
CA ASP A 300 1.00 1.16 -15.91
C ASP A 300 0.57 0.95 -17.37
N ILE A 301 1.51 0.54 -18.21
CA ILE A 301 1.26 0.35 -19.65
C ILE A 301 0.23 -0.75 -19.99
N ARG A 302 -0.17 -1.57 -19.02
CA ARG A 302 -1.23 -2.58 -19.19
C ARG A 302 -2.62 -1.95 -19.09
N LEU A 303 -2.73 -0.77 -18.48
CA LEU A 303 -3.97 -0.06 -18.24
C LEU A 303 -4.18 1.02 -19.30
N ARG A 304 -5.45 1.40 -19.46
CA ARG A 304 -5.87 2.53 -20.28
C ARG A 304 -6.73 3.48 -19.46
N ASP A 305 -6.78 4.72 -19.91
CA ASP A 305 -7.53 5.81 -19.30
C ASP A 305 -8.15 6.69 -20.40
N ASP A 306 -8.83 7.74 -19.98
CA ASP A 306 -9.24 8.82 -20.86
C ASP A 306 -8.05 9.63 -21.40
N SER A 307 -8.33 10.82 -21.94
CA SER A 307 -7.29 11.71 -22.49
C SER A 307 -6.27 12.19 -21.45
N SER A 308 -6.50 11.93 -20.16
CA SER A 308 -5.56 12.22 -19.07
C SER A 308 -4.43 11.20 -18.94
N CYS A 309 -4.52 10.03 -19.61
CA CYS A 309 -3.42 9.08 -19.73
C CYS A 309 -2.84 8.58 -18.40
N GLY A 310 -3.68 8.38 -17.38
CA GLY A 310 -3.30 7.84 -16.08
C GLY A 310 -3.51 8.80 -14.91
N MET A 311 -3.88 10.07 -15.14
CA MET A 311 -4.10 11.01 -14.03
C MET A 311 -5.35 10.70 -13.20
N ASN A 312 -6.24 9.83 -13.68
CA ASN A 312 -7.37 9.32 -12.90
C ASN A 312 -7.04 8.07 -12.07
N TRP A 313 -5.83 7.52 -12.21
CA TRP A 313 -5.35 6.35 -11.50
C TRP A 313 -4.55 6.78 -10.24
N PRO A 314 -4.61 6.02 -9.13
CA PRO A 314 -5.29 4.73 -8.95
C PRO A 314 -6.80 4.82 -8.66
N PRO A 315 -7.56 3.74 -8.90
CA PRO A 315 -9.01 3.72 -8.64
C PRO A 315 -9.37 4.03 -7.18
N ASP A 316 -8.47 3.74 -6.24
CA ASP A 316 -8.61 3.98 -4.80
C ASP A 316 -8.79 5.46 -4.43
N LEU A 317 -8.36 6.40 -5.30
CA LEU A 317 -8.57 7.84 -5.09
C LEU A 317 -10.04 8.21 -4.94
N LYS A 318 -10.95 7.44 -5.56
CA LYS A 318 -12.41 7.62 -5.44
C LYS A 318 -12.89 7.45 -3.99
N GLN A 319 -12.18 6.65 -3.19
CA GLN A 319 -12.48 6.40 -1.78
C GLN A 319 -11.59 7.23 -0.86
N VAL A 320 -10.29 7.34 -1.16
CA VAL A 320 -9.31 8.07 -0.34
C VAL A 320 -9.62 9.56 -0.27
N THR A 321 -9.93 10.19 -1.41
CA THR A 321 -10.23 11.63 -1.47
C THR A 321 -11.39 12.03 -0.55
N PRO A 322 -12.59 11.42 -0.65
CA PRO A 322 -13.68 11.78 0.26
C PRO A 322 -13.39 11.39 1.72
N TYR A 323 -12.67 10.29 1.98
CA TYR A 323 -12.30 9.90 3.34
C TYR A 323 -11.44 10.97 4.03
N LEU A 324 -10.35 11.41 3.40
CA LEU A 324 -9.44 12.43 3.95
C LEU A 324 -10.07 13.83 4.02
N ARG A 325 -11.18 14.06 3.32
CA ARG A 325 -11.96 15.30 3.37
C ARG A 325 -13.11 15.26 4.39
N ARG A 326 -13.36 14.13 5.04
CA ARG A 326 -14.42 14.01 6.07
C ARG A 326 -14.02 14.79 7.32
N GLN A 327 -14.96 15.56 7.89
CA GLN A 327 -14.65 16.49 8.99
C GLN A 327 -14.16 15.78 10.26
N ASP A 328 -14.68 14.59 10.55
CA ASP A 328 -14.24 13.77 11.68
C ASP A 328 -12.80 13.26 11.49
N VAL A 329 -12.41 12.88 10.27
CA VAL A 329 -11.03 12.51 9.91
C VAL A 329 -10.10 13.72 10.00
N ILE A 330 -10.49 14.87 9.46
CA ILE A 330 -9.74 16.13 9.56
C ILE A 330 -9.49 16.51 11.03
N ASN A 331 -10.50 16.33 11.90
CA ASN A 331 -10.36 16.59 13.33
C ASN A 331 -9.46 15.55 14.00
N ALA A 332 -9.60 14.27 13.67
CA ALA A 332 -8.77 13.18 14.18
C ALA A 332 -7.28 13.37 13.87
N LEU A 333 -6.97 13.88 12.67
CA LEU A 333 -5.61 14.13 12.20
C LEU A 333 -5.06 15.51 12.59
N HIS A 334 -5.76 16.25 13.45
CA HIS A 334 -5.34 17.56 13.94
C HIS A 334 -5.00 18.57 12.84
N ILE A 335 -5.74 18.53 11.73
CA ILE A 335 -5.50 19.43 10.60
C ILE A 335 -5.77 20.87 11.03
N ASN A 336 -4.76 21.74 10.91
CA ASN A 336 -4.91 23.15 11.27
C ASN A 336 -6.05 23.80 10.47
N PRO A 337 -6.99 24.51 11.13
CA PRO A 337 -8.02 25.31 10.46
C PRO A 337 -7.52 26.25 9.36
N ASP A 338 -6.25 26.67 9.37
CA ASP A 338 -5.65 27.49 8.31
C ASP A 338 -5.53 26.77 6.96
N LYS A 339 -5.54 25.43 6.94
CA LYS A 339 -5.63 24.62 5.72
C LYS A 339 -7.04 24.68 5.11
N LYS A 340 -7.27 25.61 4.18
CA LYS A 340 -8.61 25.86 3.60
C LYS A 340 -9.00 25.00 2.39
N THR A 341 -8.05 24.49 1.61
CA THR A 341 -8.35 23.86 0.29
C THR A 341 -8.79 22.39 0.37
N GLY A 342 -8.93 21.84 1.59
CA GLY A 342 -9.10 20.40 1.83
C GLY A 342 -7.88 19.59 1.39
N TRP A 343 -7.96 18.26 1.51
CA TRP A 343 -6.97 17.36 0.95
C TRP A 343 -7.15 17.24 -0.57
N GLN A 344 -6.03 17.24 -1.28
CA GLN A 344 -5.91 16.95 -2.71
C GLN A 344 -4.66 16.08 -2.87
N GLU A 345 -4.74 15.05 -3.70
CA GLU A 345 -3.62 14.15 -3.99
C GLU A 345 -2.41 14.95 -4.49
N CYS A 346 -2.52 15.57 -5.67
CA CYS A 346 -1.48 16.41 -6.25
C CYS A 346 -1.93 17.87 -6.39
N ASN A 347 -1.14 18.81 -5.86
CA ASN A 347 -1.43 20.24 -5.97
C ASN A 347 -0.73 20.87 -7.20
N GLY A 348 -1.51 21.16 -8.25
CA GLY A 348 -1.00 21.77 -9.48
C GLY A 348 -0.33 23.13 -9.31
N ALA A 349 -0.64 23.89 -8.25
CA ALA A 349 0.07 25.14 -7.95
C ALA A 349 1.51 24.86 -7.49
N VAL A 350 1.72 23.82 -6.68
CA VAL A 350 3.07 23.37 -6.29
C VAL A 350 3.83 22.91 -7.53
N THR A 351 3.25 22.01 -8.34
CA THR A 351 3.87 21.50 -9.57
C THR A 351 4.21 22.63 -10.56
N GLY A 352 3.35 23.65 -10.67
CA GLY A 352 3.57 24.80 -11.54
C GLY A 352 4.79 25.63 -11.17
N HIS A 353 5.03 25.84 -9.87
CA HIS A 353 6.12 26.67 -9.33
C HIS A 353 7.43 25.89 -9.13
N PHE A 354 7.34 24.60 -8.80
CA PHE A 354 8.49 23.76 -8.44
C PHE A 354 9.20 23.22 -9.68
N ARG A 355 9.98 24.06 -10.36
CA ARG A 355 10.71 23.72 -11.60
C ARG A 355 12.17 23.34 -11.40
N ALA A 356 12.73 23.55 -10.20
CA ALA A 356 14.09 23.16 -9.84
C ALA A 356 15.13 23.60 -10.89
N LYS A 357 15.00 24.83 -11.41
CA LYS A 357 15.73 25.30 -12.60
C LYS A 357 17.23 25.39 -12.36
N ASN A 358 17.62 25.65 -11.11
CA ASN A 358 19.01 25.85 -10.70
C ASN A 358 19.52 24.71 -9.82
N SER A 359 18.64 23.82 -9.38
CA SER A 359 18.99 22.66 -8.57
C SER A 359 19.76 21.63 -9.39
N GLU A 360 20.76 21.03 -8.77
CA GLU A 360 21.55 19.97 -9.38
C GLU A 360 20.78 18.64 -9.38
N PRO A 361 20.69 17.90 -10.51
CA PRO A 361 20.05 16.59 -10.52
C PRO A 361 20.72 15.60 -9.57
N ALA A 362 19.92 14.80 -8.86
CA ALA A 362 20.37 13.85 -7.85
C ALA A 362 21.50 12.91 -8.32
N ILE A 363 21.48 12.48 -9.58
CA ILE A 363 22.52 11.62 -10.16
C ILE A 363 23.95 12.20 -10.03
N ARG A 364 24.10 13.53 -9.95
CA ARG A 364 25.42 14.17 -9.85
C ARG A 364 26.14 13.88 -8.54
N PHE A 365 25.40 13.68 -7.46
CA PHE A 365 25.95 13.48 -6.12
C PHE A 365 25.45 12.18 -5.45
N LEU A 366 24.63 11.38 -6.15
CA LEU A 366 24.27 10.04 -5.70
C LEU A 366 25.50 9.13 -5.43
N PRO A 367 26.59 9.17 -6.24
CA PRO A 367 27.83 8.44 -5.91
C PRO A 367 28.44 8.81 -4.56
N ASP A 368 28.34 10.08 -4.16
CA ASP A 368 28.86 10.55 -2.86
C ASP A 368 28.00 10.03 -1.71
N LEU A 369 26.68 9.90 -1.92
CA LEU A 369 25.78 9.28 -0.95
C LEU A 369 26.04 7.77 -0.80
N LEU A 370 26.27 7.06 -1.91
CA LEU A 370 26.61 5.64 -1.92
C LEU A 370 27.93 5.31 -1.19
N ALA A 371 28.82 6.29 -1.03
CA ALA A 371 30.03 6.14 -0.23
C ALA A 371 29.76 6.19 1.28
N GLU A 372 28.63 6.77 1.70
CA GLU A 372 28.30 7.03 3.11
C GLU A 372 27.17 6.10 3.61
N VAL A 373 26.18 5.77 2.77
CA VAL A 373 25.01 4.95 3.12
C VAL A 373 24.58 4.01 1.97
N PRO A 374 24.02 2.82 2.28
CA PRO A 374 23.42 1.95 1.27
C PRO A 374 22.17 2.56 0.65
N VAL A 375 21.98 2.30 -0.64
CA VAL A 375 20.84 2.77 -1.43
C VAL A 375 20.19 1.58 -2.13
N THR A 376 18.89 1.43 -1.96
CA THR A 376 18.07 0.51 -2.76
C THR A 376 17.27 1.32 -3.77
N LEU A 377 17.45 1.03 -5.05
CA LEU A 377 16.57 1.48 -6.11
C LEU A 377 15.63 0.32 -6.46
N PHE A 378 14.35 0.60 -6.65
CA PHE A 378 13.43 -0.41 -7.15
C PHE A 378 12.51 0.15 -8.24
N SER A 379 12.13 -0.69 -9.20
CA SER A 379 11.28 -0.29 -10.32
C SER A 379 10.22 -1.35 -10.62
N GLY A 380 8.98 -0.93 -10.80
CA GLY A 380 7.97 -1.74 -11.47
C GLY A 380 8.22 -1.82 -12.98
N ASP A 381 8.18 -3.03 -13.54
CA ASP A 381 8.51 -3.26 -14.96
C ASP A 381 7.43 -2.78 -15.96
N LYS A 382 6.26 -2.34 -15.47
CA LYS A 382 5.15 -1.78 -16.27
C LYS A 382 5.00 -0.27 -16.17
N ASP A 383 5.84 0.39 -15.39
CA ASP A 383 5.89 1.86 -15.33
C ASP A 383 6.53 2.44 -16.58
N MET A 384 5.87 3.40 -17.24
CA MET A 384 6.44 4.15 -18.36
C MET A 384 7.17 5.40 -17.88
N ILE A 385 6.53 6.21 -17.01
CA ILE A 385 7.00 7.56 -16.67
C ILE A 385 8.39 7.53 -16.03
N CYS A 386 8.66 6.57 -15.16
CA CYS A 386 9.97 6.31 -14.54
C CYS A 386 10.43 4.87 -14.79
N ASN A 387 10.36 4.45 -16.05
CA ASN A 387 10.63 3.07 -16.47
C ASN A 387 12.01 2.52 -16.01
N HIS A 388 12.03 1.20 -15.77
CA HIS A 388 13.20 0.45 -15.33
C HIS A 388 14.40 0.59 -16.29
N VAL A 389 14.17 0.71 -17.60
CA VAL A 389 15.23 0.86 -18.61
C VAL A 389 16.05 2.14 -18.38
N GLY A 390 15.39 3.25 -17.99
CA GLY A 390 16.06 4.49 -17.63
C GLY A 390 16.92 4.35 -16.37
N THR A 391 16.42 3.61 -15.38
CA THR A 391 17.15 3.31 -14.15
C THR A 391 18.36 2.42 -14.42
N GLU A 392 18.22 1.37 -15.21
CA GLU A 392 19.32 0.49 -15.63
C GLU A 392 20.39 1.26 -16.42
N ASN A 393 19.99 2.09 -17.39
CA ASN A 393 20.90 2.94 -18.17
C ASN A 393 21.69 3.90 -17.27
N MET A 394 21.03 4.51 -16.28
CA MET A 394 21.68 5.36 -15.29
C MET A 394 22.72 4.59 -14.49
N ILE A 395 22.37 3.41 -13.96
CA ILE A 395 23.29 2.59 -13.16
C ILE A 395 24.50 2.17 -14.00
N ASP A 396 24.29 1.69 -15.23
CA ASP A 396 25.34 1.27 -16.15
C ASP A 396 26.34 2.39 -16.47
N ARG A 397 25.89 3.66 -16.42
CA ARG A 397 26.72 4.83 -16.69
C ARG A 397 27.36 5.41 -15.44
N MET A 398 26.74 5.22 -14.29
CA MET A 398 27.20 5.74 -13.01
C MET A 398 28.50 5.05 -12.57
N THR A 399 29.42 5.84 -12.02
CA THR A 399 30.63 5.35 -11.37
C THR A 399 30.56 5.75 -9.90
N TRP A 400 30.66 4.77 -9.01
CA TRP A 400 30.65 4.96 -7.56
C TRP A 400 31.65 3.98 -6.93
N ASN A 401 32.11 4.25 -5.71
CA ASN A 401 32.92 3.32 -4.91
C ASN A 401 33.99 2.52 -5.73
N GLY A 402 34.72 3.21 -6.61
CA GLY A 402 35.86 2.67 -7.35
C GLY A 402 35.59 1.92 -8.67
N GLY A 403 34.40 1.99 -9.26
CA GLY A 403 34.06 1.25 -10.49
C GLY A 403 32.69 1.62 -11.09
N LYS A 404 32.38 1.10 -12.28
CA LYS A 404 31.24 1.56 -13.09
C LYS A 404 30.16 0.48 -13.25
N GLY A 405 28.89 0.87 -13.15
CA GLY A 405 27.78 -0.11 -13.20
C GLY A 405 27.92 -1.17 -12.12
N PHE A 406 27.36 -2.36 -12.32
CA PHE A 406 27.46 -3.46 -11.35
C PHE A 406 28.83 -4.18 -11.34
N GLU A 407 29.90 -3.52 -11.78
CA GLU A 407 31.26 -4.04 -11.68
C GLU A 407 31.71 -4.15 -10.20
N LEU A 408 32.12 -5.33 -9.77
CA LEU A 408 32.66 -5.61 -8.43
C LEU A 408 34.18 -5.40 -8.38
N SER A 409 34.87 -5.70 -9.49
CA SER A 409 36.30 -5.50 -9.70
C SER A 409 36.59 -5.52 -11.21
N PRO A 410 37.76 -5.07 -11.70
CA PRO A 410 38.11 -5.04 -13.13
C PRO A 410 37.70 -6.30 -13.91
N GLY A 411 36.63 -6.21 -14.70
CA GLY A 411 36.11 -7.30 -15.54
C GLY A 411 35.19 -8.32 -14.84
N VAL A 412 34.82 -8.10 -13.58
CA VAL A 412 33.89 -8.94 -12.81
C VAL A 412 32.63 -8.14 -12.52
N VAL A 413 31.49 -8.55 -13.10
CA VAL A 413 30.19 -7.90 -12.91
C VAL A 413 29.34 -8.78 -11.99
N SER A 414 28.63 -8.16 -11.04
CA SER A 414 27.66 -8.87 -10.20
C SER A 414 26.60 -9.55 -11.07
N SER A 415 26.23 -10.78 -10.76
CA SER A 415 25.11 -11.44 -11.44
C SER A 415 23.79 -10.78 -11.05
N LYS A 416 22.88 -10.67 -12.02
CA LYS A 416 21.46 -10.45 -11.76
C LYS A 416 20.88 -11.76 -11.23
N GLN A 417 20.09 -11.69 -10.18
CA GLN A 417 19.52 -12.83 -9.46
C GLN A 417 18.00 -12.81 -9.61
N ASP A 418 17.40 -13.97 -9.81
CA ASP A 418 15.96 -14.16 -9.86
C ASP A 418 15.39 -14.21 -8.44
N TRP A 419 14.24 -13.58 -8.26
CA TRP A 419 13.52 -13.55 -7.00
C TRP A 419 12.10 -14.08 -7.20
N SER A 420 11.73 -15.06 -6.38
CA SER A 420 10.36 -15.53 -6.25
C SER A 420 9.82 -15.33 -4.83
N PHE A 421 8.52 -15.13 -4.76
CA PHE A 421 7.80 -14.84 -3.53
C PHE A 421 6.49 -15.63 -3.51
N GLU A 422 6.33 -16.47 -2.50
CA GLU A 422 5.21 -17.39 -2.29
C GLU A 422 4.94 -18.29 -3.51
N GLY A 423 6.02 -18.84 -4.08
CA GLY A 423 5.95 -19.76 -5.23
C GLY A 423 5.84 -19.08 -6.60
N GLU A 424 5.69 -17.75 -6.65
CA GLU A 424 5.52 -17.00 -7.90
C GLU A 424 6.74 -16.13 -8.23
N PRO A 425 7.11 -16.00 -9.52
CA PRO A 425 8.12 -15.02 -9.94
C PRO A 425 7.76 -13.61 -9.47
N ALA A 426 8.67 -12.98 -8.73
CA ALA A 426 8.47 -11.67 -8.14
C ALA A 426 9.28 -10.59 -8.85
N GLY A 427 10.48 -10.93 -9.32
CA GLY A 427 11.34 -9.96 -9.97
C GLY A 427 12.77 -10.44 -10.13
N THR A 428 13.66 -9.47 -10.32
CA THR A 428 15.11 -9.68 -10.27
C THR A 428 15.75 -8.66 -9.34
N TYR A 429 16.91 -8.99 -8.81
CA TYR A 429 17.74 -8.01 -8.13
C TYR A 429 19.22 -8.15 -8.47
N GLN A 430 19.97 -7.08 -8.26
CA GLN A 430 21.41 -7.03 -8.49
C GLN A 430 22.02 -6.07 -7.47
N GLU A 431 23.18 -6.42 -6.92
CA GLU A 431 23.84 -5.61 -5.89
C GLU A 431 25.31 -5.39 -6.22
N ALA A 432 25.79 -4.16 -6.03
CA ALA A 432 27.21 -3.89 -5.97
C ALA A 432 27.48 -2.65 -5.12
N ARG A 433 28.44 -2.80 -4.20
CA ARG A 433 29.16 -1.67 -3.58
C ARG A 433 28.20 -0.61 -2.99
N ASN A 434 27.29 -1.07 -2.13
CA ASN A 434 26.24 -0.29 -1.45
C ASN A 434 25.02 0.10 -2.30
N LEU A 435 24.96 -0.29 -3.58
CA LEU A 435 23.77 -0.12 -4.41
C LEU A 435 23.08 -1.47 -4.62
N THR A 436 21.81 -1.56 -4.24
CA THR A 436 20.92 -2.67 -4.61
C THR A 436 19.90 -2.16 -5.61
N TYR A 437 19.68 -2.89 -6.70
CA TYR A 437 18.62 -2.60 -7.66
C TYR A 437 17.66 -3.77 -7.75
N VAL A 438 16.35 -3.50 -7.67
CA VAL A 438 15.29 -4.50 -7.73
C VAL A 438 14.31 -4.14 -8.86
N VAL A 439 14.03 -5.08 -9.76
CA VAL A 439 12.96 -4.94 -10.76
C VAL A 439 11.81 -5.85 -10.36
N PHE A 440 10.65 -5.27 -10.09
CA PHE A 440 9.43 -6.00 -9.78
C PHE A 440 8.68 -6.35 -11.06
N TYR A 441 8.39 -7.63 -11.25
CA TYR A 441 7.59 -8.07 -12.38
C TYR A 441 6.12 -7.68 -12.18
N ASN A 442 5.48 -7.31 -13.29
CA ASN A 442 4.05 -6.99 -13.37
C ASN A 442 3.61 -5.86 -12.43
N SER A 443 4.49 -4.89 -12.16
CA SER A 443 4.22 -3.80 -11.22
C SER A 443 4.21 -2.44 -11.93
N SER A 444 3.30 -1.57 -11.50
CA SER A 444 3.11 -0.19 -11.95
C SER A 444 4.17 0.75 -11.36
N HIS A 445 3.94 2.04 -11.50
CA HIS A 445 4.69 3.11 -10.84
C HIS A 445 4.65 3.00 -9.31
N MET A 446 3.49 2.64 -8.74
CA MET A 446 3.31 2.46 -7.30
C MET A 446 3.47 0.98 -6.95
N VAL A 447 4.69 0.48 -6.93
CA VAL A 447 4.98 -0.96 -6.67
C VAL A 447 4.31 -1.49 -5.39
N PRO A 448 4.29 -0.75 -4.25
CA PRO A 448 3.62 -1.23 -3.04
C PRO A 448 2.09 -1.26 -3.14
N PHE A 449 1.49 -0.51 -4.08
CA PHE A 449 0.06 -0.63 -4.40
C PHE A 449 -0.23 -1.99 -5.06
N ASP A 450 0.58 -2.42 -6.03
CA ASP A 450 0.38 -3.70 -6.73
C ASP A 450 0.72 -4.92 -5.86
N TYR A 451 1.87 -4.88 -5.16
CA TYR A 451 2.39 -6.02 -4.42
C TYR A 451 2.93 -5.64 -3.03
N PRO A 452 2.06 -5.28 -2.08
CA PRO A 452 2.47 -4.78 -0.77
C PRO A 452 3.34 -5.77 0.02
N ARG A 453 3.05 -7.08 -0.04
CA ARG A 453 3.84 -8.10 0.68
C ARG A 453 5.23 -8.32 0.08
N ARG A 454 5.37 -8.14 -1.24
CA ARG A 454 6.66 -8.25 -1.94
C ARG A 454 7.54 -7.06 -1.61
N THR A 455 6.99 -5.85 -1.58
CA THR A 455 7.76 -4.66 -1.18
C THR A 455 8.14 -4.71 0.31
N ARG A 456 7.29 -5.28 1.16
CA ARG A 456 7.63 -5.54 2.56
C ARG A 456 8.82 -6.49 2.72
N ASP A 457 8.85 -7.59 1.96
CA ASP A 457 9.99 -8.52 1.94
C ASP A 457 11.30 -7.82 1.55
N MET A 458 11.26 -7.02 0.49
CA MET A 458 12.41 -6.18 0.08
C MET A 458 12.86 -5.25 1.21
N LEU A 459 11.92 -4.54 1.85
CA LEU A 459 12.25 -3.64 2.96
C LEU A 459 12.90 -4.41 4.12
N ASP A 460 12.33 -5.52 4.56
CA ASP A 460 12.84 -6.27 5.71
C ASP A 460 14.28 -6.76 5.50
N ARG A 461 14.61 -7.16 4.27
CA ARG A 461 15.99 -7.49 3.86
C ARG A 461 16.90 -6.27 3.96
N PHE A 462 16.48 -5.15 3.39
CA PHE A 462 17.26 -3.91 3.39
C PHE A 462 17.52 -3.39 4.81
N LEU A 463 16.52 -3.48 5.68
CA LEU A 463 16.60 -3.08 7.08
C LEU A 463 17.39 -4.08 7.95
N GLY A 464 17.74 -5.25 7.41
CA GLY A 464 18.40 -6.32 8.15
C GLY A 464 17.58 -6.78 9.36
N VAL A 465 16.28 -6.99 9.16
CA VAL A 465 15.38 -7.50 10.20
C VAL A 465 15.72 -8.97 10.46
N ASP A 466 15.99 -9.30 11.72
CA ASP A 466 16.10 -10.68 12.16
C ASP A 466 14.74 -11.15 12.72
N ILE A 467 13.98 -11.87 11.90
CA ILE A 467 12.65 -12.36 12.30
C ILE A 467 12.70 -13.69 13.06
N GLY A 468 13.87 -14.34 13.13
CA GLY A 468 14.02 -15.61 13.85
C GLY A 468 13.68 -15.47 15.35
N GLU A 469 13.80 -14.25 15.89
CA GLU A 469 13.57 -13.93 17.29
C GLU A 469 12.10 -13.59 17.63
N ILE A 470 11.27 -13.27 16.63
CA ILE A 470 9.92 -12.70 16.82
C ILE A 470 8.85 -13.79 16.94
N GLY A 471 9.09 -14.95 16.31
CA GLY A 471 8.10 -16.01 16.18
C GLY A 471 7.06 -15.69 15.09
N GLY A 472 6.70 -16.69 14.30
CA GLY A 472 5.83 -16.55 13.13
C GLY A 472 6.33 -17.40 11.97
N THR A 473 5.48 -17.63 10.96
CA THR A 473 5.90 -18.29 9.73
C THR A 473 6.41 -17.21 8.76
N PRO A 474 7.71 -17.19 8.42
CA PRO A 474 8.25 -16.29 7.41
C PRO A 474 7.55 -16.48 6.06
N ALA A 475 7.53 -15.44 5.23
CA ALA A 475 7.13 -15.57 3.86
C ALA A 475 8.08 -16.52 3.12
N ASP A 476 7.54 -17.34 2.21
CA ASP A 476 8.36 -18.20 1.37
C ASP A 476 8.98 -17.38 0.25
N SER A 477 10.17 -16.84 0.49
CA SER A 477 10.90 -16.05 -0.50
C SER A 477 12.23 -16.70 -0.86
N VAL A 478 12.44 -16.87 -2.16
CA VAL A 478 13.52 -17.65 -2.73
C VAL A 478 14.29 -16.76 -3.71
N ILE A 479 15.61 -16.85 -3.63
CA ILE A 479 16.58 -16.12 -4.45
C ILE A 479 17.43 -17.15 -5.19
N ASP A 480 17.45 -17.10 -6.52
CA ASP A 480 18.20 -18.05 -7.37
C ASP A 480 17.91 -19.53 -7.03
N GLY A 481 16.68 -19.83 -6.61
CA GLY A 481 16.26 -21.18 -6.23
C GLY A 481 16.64 -21.61 -4.81
N GLU A 482 17.37 -20.78 -4.07
CA GLU A 482 17.71 -20.99 -2.66
C GLU A 482 16.79 -20.18 -1.74
N LYS A 483 16.46 -20.73 -0.56
CA LYS A 483 15.70 -19.97 0.44
C LYS A 483 16.52 -18.75 0.86
N GLY A 484 15.94 -17.56 0.68
CA GLY A 484 16.56 -16.33 1.15
C GLY A 484 16.62 -16.27 2.68
N PRO A 485 17.26 -15.23 3.24
CA PRO A 485 17.12 -14.89 4.65
C PRO A 485 15.65 -14.91 5.08
N LEU A 486 15.40 -15.38 6.30
CA LEU A 486 14.06 -15.31 6.87
C LEU A 486 13.68 -13.83 7.00
N THR A 487 12.59 -13.45 6.38
CA THR A 487 12.03 -12.09 6.26
C THR A 487 10.51 -12.17 6.39
N SER A 488 9.81 -11.03 6.46
CA SER A 488 8.34 -10.89 6.42
C SER A 488 7.57 -12.00 7.15
N VAL A 489 7.16 -11.75 8.39
CA VAL A 489 6.28 -12.68 9.11
C VAL A 489 4.90 -12.73 8.44
N GLY A 490 4.19 -13.86 8.57
CA GLY A 490 2.81 -14.02 8.09
C GLY A 490 1.89 -12.87 8.48
N GLY A 491 0.74 -12.77 7.79
CA GLY A 491 -0.12 -11.60 7.82
C GLY A 491 -0.57 -11.14 9.22
N HIS A 492 -1.04 -9.90 9.32
CA HIS A 492 -1.49 -9.27 10.58
C HIS A 492 -2.32 -10.27 11.42
N PRO A 493 -2.21 -10.30 12.76
CA PRO A 493 -3.05 -11.15 13.63
C PRO A 493 -4.58 -11.04 13.42
N ASN A 494 -5.07 -9.97 12.77
CA ASN A 494 -6.46 -9.73 12.38
C ASN A 494 -6.63 -9.69 10.85
N SER A 495 -5.67 -10.21 10.09
CA SER A 495 -5.80 -10.45 8.65
C SER A 495 -6.64 -11.69 8.42
N THR A 496 -7.29 -11.77 7.26
CA THR A 496 -8.09 -12.94 6.84
C THR A 496 -7.28 -14.24 6.93
N LYS A 497 -5.97 -14.19 6.64
CA LYS A 497 -5.06 -15.35 6.78
C LYS A 497 -4.83 -15.75 8.24
N ALA A 498 -4.70 -14.79 9.17
CA ALA A 498 -4.61 -15.09 10.59
C ALA A 498 -5.93 -15.61 11.18
N GLU A 499 -7.07 -15.14 10.66
CA GLU A 499 -8.39 -15.71 10.99
C GLU A 499 -8.53 -17.14 10.44
N GLU A 500 -8.07 -17.40 9.22
CA GLU A 500 -8.03 -18.74 8.61
C GLU A 500 -7.11 -19.68 9.40
N ASP A 501 -5.90 -19.24 9.76
CA ASP A 501 -4.94 -20.01 10.56
C ASP A 501 -5.49 -20.30 11.95
N LYS A 502 -6.14 -19.31 12.59
CA LYS A 502 -6.83 -19.50 13.88
C LYS A 502 -8.01 -20.44 13.75
N ALA A 503 -8.78 -20.37 12.66
CA ALA A 503 -9.87 -21.30 12.38
C ALA A 503 -9.36 -22.72 12.11
N GLN A 504 -8.21 -22.88 11.44
CA GLN A 504 -7.54 -24.17 11.28
C GLN A 504 -7.06 -24.71 12.63
N GLN A 505 -6.38 -23.90 13.44
CA GLN A 505 -5.94 -24.30 14.79
C GLN A 505 -7.11 -24.68 15.69
N LEU A 506 -8.24 -23.96 15.62
CA LEU A 506 -9.46 -24.30 16.34
C LEU A 506 -10.06 -25.62 15.84
N LYS A 507 -10.11 -25.85 14.52
CA LYS A 507 -10.55 -27.12 13.94
C LYS A 507 -9.64 -28.29 14.32
N GLU A 508 -8.32 -28.09 14.33
CA GLU A 508 -7.36 -29.11 14.77
C GLU A 508 -7.50 -29.42 16.26
N ALA A 509 -7.70 -28.39 17.09
CA ALA A 509 -7.96 -28.56 18.52
C ALA A 509 -9.29 -29.29 18.77
N GLU A 510 -10.34 -28.97 18.00
CA GLU A 510 -11.64 -29.65 18.04
C GLU A 510 -11.51 -31.13 17.60
N TRP A 511 -10.83 -31.40 16.49
CA TRP A 511 -10.52 -32.75 16.02
C TRP A 511 -9.72 -33.56 17.04
N LYS A 512 -8.73 -32.94 17.68
CA LYS A 512 -7.93 -33.56 18.74
C LYS A 512 -8.75 -33.88 19.98
N ALA A 513 -9.70 -33.02 20.36
CA ALA A 513 -10.64 -33.28 21.45
C ALA A 513 -11.64 -34.39 21.10
N TYR A 514 -12.12 -34.46 19.85
CA TYR A 514 -12.98 -35.52 19.35
C TYR A 514 -12.31 -36.90 19.38
N TYR A 515 -11.06 -37.01 18.93
CA TYR A 515 -10.32 -38.29 19.01
C TYR A 515 -10.07 -38.75 20.45
N ARG A 516 -9.78 -37.81 21.35
CA ARG A 516 -9.55 -38.11 22.77
C ARG A 516 -10.82 -38.58 23.48
N SER A 517 -11.99 -38.08 23.09
CA SER A 517 -13.27 -38.57 23.63
C SER A 517 -13.66 -39.93 23.02
N GLY A 518 -13.30 -40.18 21.76
CA GLY A 518 -13.45 -41.48 21.10
C GLY A 518 -12.66 -42.60 21.79
N GLU A 519 -11.41 -42.34 22.22
CA GLU A 519 -10.62 -43.31 23.00
C GLU A 519 -11.28 -43.65 24.35
N VAL A 520 -11.84 -42.66 25.04
CA VAL A 520 -12.53 -42.88 26.32
C VAL A 520 -13.81 -43.70 26.12
N ALA A 521 -14.58 -43.42 25.07
CA ALA A 521 -15.78 -44.19 24.74
C ALA A 521 -15.44 -45.66 24.39
N LEU A 522 -14.36 -45.90 23.65
CA LEU A 522 -13.90 -47.25 23.32
C LEU A 522 -13.51 -48.05 24.58
N VAL A 523 -12.83 -47.43 25.54
CA VAL A 523 -12.47 -48.05 26.83
C VAL A 523 -13.73 -48.44 27.62
N VAL A 524 -14.74 -47.56 27.66
CA VAL A 524 -16.01 -47.86 28.33
C VAL A 524 -16.73 -49.03 27.68
N VAL A 525 -16.78 -49.08 26.34
CA VAL A 525 -17.40 -50.19 25.59
C VAL A 525 -16.67 -51.51 25.85
N ILE A 526 -15.34 -51.50 25.90
CA ILE A 526 -14.54 -52.69 26.23
C ILE A 526 -14.85 -53.18 27.66
N ILE A 527 -14.93 -52.27 28.63
CA ILE A 527 -15.27 -52.63 30.02
C ILE A 527 -16.67 -53.25 30.08
N VAL A 528 -17.65 -52.64 29.42
CA VAL A 528 -19.02 -53.17 29.37
C VAL A 528 -19.05 -54.55 28.70
N ALA A 529 -18.32 -54.74 27.60
CA ALA A 529 -18.23 -56.03 26.91
C ALA A 529 -17.57 -57.12 27.78
N VAL A 530 -16.54 -56.79 28.55
CA VAL A 530 -15.89 -57.70 29.49
C VAL A 530 -16.82 -58.05 30.67
N LEU A 531 -17.54 -57.07 31.22
CA LEU A 531 -18.55 -57.31 32.27
C LEU A 531 -19.70 -58.19 31.76
N TRP A 532 -20.15 -57.97 30.52
CA TRP A 532 -21.19 -58.78 29.90
C TRP A 532 -20.71 -60.21 29.61
N GLY A 533 -19.49 -60.36 29.09
CA GLY A 533 -18.86 -61.65 28.85
C GLY A 533 -18.68 -62.47 30.14
N THR A 534 -18.26 -61.83 31.23
CA THR A 534 -18.11 -62.48 32.55
C THR A 534 -19.46 -62.85 33.17
N PHE A 535 -20.50 -62.03 32.98
CA PHE A 535 -21.86 -62.36 33.39
C PHE A 535 -22.40 -63.60 32.66
N LEU A 536 -22.25 -63.67 31.34
CA LEU A 536 -22.66 -64.83 30.54
C LEU A 536 -21.88 -66.10 30.90
N TRP A 537 -20.58 -65.98 31.16
CA TRP A 537 -19.75 -67.11 31.59
C TRP A 537 -20.16 -67.63 32.98
N ARG A 538 -20.46 -66.74 33.94
CA ARG A 538 -21.00 -67.13 35.26
C ARG A 538 -22.40 -67.74 35.18
N SER A 539 -23.26 -67.24 34.30
CA SER A 539 -24.60 -67.79 34.07
C SER A 539 -24.55 -69.22 33.51
N ARG A 540 -23.66 -69.49 32.55
CA ARG A 540 -23.44 -70.85 32.02
C ARG A 540 -22.83 -71.83 33.04
N ARG A 541 -22.01 -71.35 33.98
CA ARG A 541 -21.42 -72.19 35.04
C ARG A 541 -22.41 -72.53 36.17
N ARG A 542 -23.53 -71.81 36.28
CA ARG A 542 -24.57 -72.01 37.31
C ARG A 542 -25.67 -72.99 36.93
N ASN A 543 -25.70 -73.49 35.68
CA ASN A 543 -26.70 -74.44 35.19
C ASN A 543 -26.16 -75.84 34.85
N ASN A 544 -24.96 -76.19 35.32
CA ASN A 544 -24.49 -77.59 35.32
C ASN A 544 -24.65 -78.19 36.72
N GLY A 545 -25.81 -78.80 36.95
CA GLY A 545 -26.03 -79.69 38.09
C GLY A 545 -27.46 -79.64 38.59
N TYR A 546 -28.36 -80.42 37.97
CA TYR A 546 -29.36 -81.21 38.69
C TYR A 546 -29.94 -82.27 37.72
N GLN A 547 -29.58 -83.54 37.98
CA GLN A 547 -30.14 -84.77 37.43
C GLN A 547 -31.06 -85.40 38.49
N GLY A 548 -32.14 -86.04 38.05
CA GLY A 548 -33.07 -86.89 38.82
C GLY A 548 -34.51 -86.65 38.36
N ALA A 549 -35.09 -87.42 37.42
CA ALA A 549 -35.56 -88.82 37.44
C ALA A 549 -36.98 -88.99 38.05
N ASP A 550 -37.91 -89.29 37.13
CA ASP A 550 -39.17 -90.05 37.17
C ASP A 550 -40.35 -89.69 38.09
N GLY A 551 -41.56 -89.69 37.48
CA GLY A 551 -42.85 -89.75 38.19
C GLY A 551 -44.04 -89.23 37.38
N ASP A 552 -44.74 -90.15 36.71
CA ASP A 552 -45.98 -90.04 35.94
C ASP A 552 -47.21 -89.54 36.73
N GLU A 553 -48.06 -88.70 36.10
CA GLU A 553 -49.54 -88.69 36.15
C GLU A 553 -50.17 -87.30 35.78
N GLY A 554 -50.95 -87.27 34.69
CA GLY A 554 -52.33 -86.77 34.70
C GLY A 554 -52.69 -85.27 34.56
N ARG A 555 -52.85 -84.83 33.29
CA ARG A 555 -53.96 -84.00 32.71
C ARG A 555 -54.35 -82.61 33.30
N GLU A 556 -54.21 -81.53 32.51
CA GLU A 556 -55.31 -80.96 31.68
C GLU A 556 -54.86 -79.81 30.71
N SER A 557 -55.13 -80.04 29.41
CA SER A 557 -55.50 -79.17 28.26
C SER A 557 -55.28 -77.64 28.23
N LEU A 558 -54.55 -77.18 27.19
CA LEU A 558 -55.00 -76.28 26.10
C LEU A 558 -53.80 -76.03 25.13
N LEU A 559 -53.71 -76.77 24.01
CA LEU A 559 -54.01 -76.33 22.61
C LEU A 559 -53.16 -75.11 22.16
N THR A 560 -52.30 -75.10 21.12
CA THR A 560 -52.13 -75.92 19.89
C THR A 560 -50.78 -75.50 19.25
N GLY A 561 -49.80 -76.38 18.97
CA GLY A 561 -49.53 -77.03 17.66
C GLY A 561 -48.62 -76.19 16.73
N MET A 562 -47.29 -76.41 16.67
CA MET A 562 -46.51 -77.21 15.67
C MET A 562 -46.90 -76.94 14.20
N GLY A 563 -46.04 -76.71 13.21
CA GLY A 563 -44.65 -77.08 12.99
C GLY A 563 -44.54 -77.68 11.57
N LEU A 564 -43.63 -77.12 10.75
CA LEU A 564 -43.01 -77.67 9.52
C LEU A 564 -43.86 -78.10 8.30
N ASP A 565 -43.29 -77.75 7.13
CA ASP A 565 -43.35 -78.41 5.81
C ASP A 565 -44.72 -78.73 5.17
N ASN A 566 -45.05 -78.05 4.06
CA ASN A 566 -45.10 -78.71 2.73
C ASN A 566 -45.59 -77.82 1.58
N PHE A 567 -45.00 -78.13 0.44
CA PHE A 567 -45.36 -77.93 -0.96
C PHE A 567 -46.83 -77.70 -1.38
N ARG A 568 -46.94 -76.98 -2.51
CA ARG A 568 -47.76 -77.22 -3.73
C ARG A 568 -49.15 -76.57 -3.91
N ARG A 569 -49.22 -75.90 -5.07
CA ARG A 569 -50.33 -75.69 -6.04
C ARG A 569 -51.43 -74.67 -5.65
N LYS A 570 -51.56 -73.55 -6.40
CA LYS A 570 -52.14 -73.35 -7.76
C LYS A 570 -53.67 -73.41 -7.71
N GLU A 571 -54.36 -72.27 -7.64
CA GLU A 571 -55.21 -71.60 -8.67
C GLU A 571 -56.27 -70.81 -7.85
N ARG A 572 -56.92 -69.70 -8.22
CA ARG A 572 -57.09 -68.89 -9.44
C ARG A 572 -57.89 -67.64 -9.02
N ARG A 573 -57.64 -66.52 -9.72
CA ARG A 573 -58.57 -65.44 -10.13
C ARG A 573 -59.26 -64.60 -9.03
N ALA A 574 -59.46 -63.31 -9.18
CA ALA A 574 -59.08 -62.28 -10.15
C ALA A 574 -59.36 -60.93 -9.43
N ASP A 575 -58.60 -59.87 -9.63
CA ASP A 575 -58.94 -58.72 -10.49
C ASP A 575 -58.05 -57.57 -9.94
N LEU A 576 -57.42 -56.64 -10.66
CA LEU A 576 -57.40 -56.18 -12.05
C LEU A 576 -56.05 -55.44 -12.28
N GLU A 577 -55.41 -55.71 -13.42
CA GLU A 577 -54.57 -54.83 -14.30
C GLU A 577 -53.54 -53.87 -13.64
N ALA A 578 -52.21 -53.99 -13.75
CA ALA A 578 -51.32 -54.25 -14.91
C ALA A 578 -51.46 -53.18 -16.03
N ALA A 579 -50.42 -52.68 -16.71
CA ALA A 579 -49.03 -53.09 -16.78
C ALA A 579 -48.10 -51.91 -17.14
N ASP A 580 -46.84 -52.23 -16.87
CA ASP A 580 -45.55 -51.62 -17.12
C ASP A 580 -45.10 -51.72 -18.60
N PHE A 581 -43.95 -51.09 -18.90
CA PHE A 581 -42.99 -51.39 -19.98
C PHE A 581 -43.44 -51.07 -21.44
N ASP A 582 -42.62 -50.70 -22.42
CA ASP A 582 -41.19 -50.43 -22.70
C ASP A 582 -41.19 -50.08 -24.22
N GLU A 583 -40.40 -49.21 -24.84
CA GLU A 583 -39.05 -49.43 -25.41
C GLU A 583 -38.91 -48.51 -26.65
N ARG A 584 -37.67 -48.04 -26.91
CA ARG A 584 -36.99 -47.82 -28.23
C ARG A 584 -37.67 -46.85 -29.24
N GLU A 585 -37.01 -46.13 -30.15
CA GLU A 585 -35.84 -46.42 -30.99
C GLU A 585 -35.38 -45.12 -31.73
N LEU A 586 -34.15 -45.17 -32.25
CA LEU A 586 -33.41 -44.38 -33.28
C LEU A 586 -34.26 -43.61 -34.35
N ASP A 587 -33.82 -42.61 -35.13
CA ASP A 587 -32.54 -42.21 -35.73
C ASP A 587 -32.66 -40.80 -36.38
N ASP A 588 -31.60 -39.99 -36.28
CA ASP A 588 -30.82 -39.33 -37.35
C ASP A 588 -31.40 -38.47 -38.54
N LEU A 589 -30.63 -37.38 -38.80
CA LEU A 589 -30.27 -36.72 -40.09
C LEU A 589 -30.86 -35.34 -40.51
N HIS A 590 -29.90 -34.40 -40.54
CA HIS A 590 -29.54 -33.40 -41.57
C HIS A 590 -30.36 -32.13 -41.87
N GLU A 591 -29.61 -31.03 -41.72
CA GLU A 591 -29.38 -29.91 -42.65
C GLU A 591 -30.54 -29.02 -43.14
N GLY A 592 -30.36 -27.73 -42.83
CA GLY A 592 -30.15 -26.78 -43.92
C GLY A 592 -31.14 -25.62 -44.02
N GLY A 593 -30.60 -24.40 -43.94
CA GLY A 593 -31.04 -23.35 -44.85
C GLY A 593 -31.86 -22.19 -44.27
N LYS A 594 -31.13 -21.19 -43.74
CA LYS A 594 -31.10 -19.78 -44.19
C LYS A 594 -32.41 -19.02 -44.49
N LYS A 595 -32.38 -17.77 -43.96
CA LYS A 595 -32.96 -16.49 -44.47
C LYS A 595 -34.46 -16.32 -44.23
N SER A 596 -34.99 -15.14 -43.90
CA SER A 596 -34.49 -13.76 -43.76
C SER A 596 -35.69 -12.87 -43.37
N ASN A 597 -35.43 -11.74 -42.69
CA ASN A 597 -36.14 -10.44 -42.76
C ASN A 597 -37.68 -10.41 -42.66
N GLY A 598 -38.34 -9.55 -41.88
CA GLY A 598 -37.97 -8.32 -41.20
C GLY A 598 -39.24 -7.47 -41.02
N TYR A 599 -39.14 -6.38 -40.23
CA TYR A 599 -40.09 -5.24 -40.11
C TYR A 599 -41.52 -5.60 -39.62
N SER A 600 -42.27 -4.83 -38.83
CA SER A 600 -42.34 -3.42 -38.43
C SER A 600 -43.37 -3.35 -37.27
N ASP A 601 -43.12 -2.70 -36.14
CA ASP A 601 -43.53 -1.31 -35.80
C ASP A 601 -44.76 -1.22 -34.86
N LYS A 602 -44.65 -0.28 -33.89
CA LYS A 602 -45.64 0.29 -32.94
C LYS A 602 -46.31 -0.65 -31.93
N SER A 603 -46.24 -0.40 -30.61
CA SER A 603 -46.69 0.85 -29.97
C SER A 603 -46.37 0.86 -28.45
N ARG A 604 -45.91 2.02 -27.97
CA ARG A 604 -45.86 2.53 -26.56
C ARG A 604 -47.28 2.81 -26.03
N PRO A 605 -47.55 3.13 -24.73
CA PRO A 605 -46.71 3.85 -23.72
C PRO A 605 -46.76 3.18 -22.31
N GLN A 606 -46.23 3.65 -21.17
CA GLN A 606 -45.77 4.93 -20.59
C GLN A 606 -45.02 4.54 -19.28
N ASN A 607 -43.75 4.90 -19.08
CA ASN A 607 -43.23 6.00 -18.24
C ASN A 607 -43.35 5.80 -16.70
N ASP A 608 -42.20 5.69 -16.01
CA ASP A 608 -41.75 6.68 -15.02
C ASP A 608 -40.36 6.33 -14.45
N SER A 609 -39.39 7.22 -14.64
CA SER A 609 -38.35 7.51 -13.63
C SER A 609 -37.68 8.84 -13.95
N THR A 610 -37.42 9.59 -12.89
CA THR A 610 -37.23 11.03 -12.84
C THR A 610 -35.84 11.37 -12.29
N PHE A 611 -35.21 12.37 -12.93
CA PHE A 611 -34.11 13.27 -12.50
C PHE A 611 -32.73 12.64 -12.17
N SER A 612 -31.59 13.09 -12.70
CA SER A 612 -31.07 14.47 -12.70
C SER A 612 -29.78 14.56 -13.54
N LEU A 613 -29.65 15.60 -14.37
CA LEU A 613 -28.38 16.07 -14.94
C LEU A 613 -28.43 17.60 -14.95
N GLY A 614 -27.43 18.22 -14.34
CA GLY A 614 -27.16 19.65 -14.40
C GLY A 614 -25.65 19.82 -14.46
N VAL A 615 -25.17 20.10 -15.68
CA VAL A 615 -23.82 20.49 -16.04
C VAL A 615 -23.78 22.02 -15.96
N ASP A 616 -22.69 22.61 -15.50
CA ASP A 616 -22.23 23.90 -16.02
C ASP A 616 -20.73 24.09 -15.80
N SER A 617 -20.09 24.43 -16.91
CA SER A 617 -18.71 24.85 -17.12
C SER A 617 -18.65 26.38 -17.13
N ASP A 618 -17.59 26.99 -16.59
CA ASP A 618 -17.24 28.37 -16.94
C ASP A 618 -15.72 28.53 -17.04
N ASP A 619 -15.29 28.89 -18.26
CA ASP A 619 -13.99 29.46 -18.62
C ASP A 619 -14.02 30.98 -18.39
N GLU A 620 -12.98 31.56 -17.79
CA GLU A 620 -12.74 33.01 -17.80
C GLU A 620 -11.29 33.29 -18.22
N ALA A 621 -11.15 33.84 -19.44
CA ALA A 621 -9.93 34.37 -20.00
C ALA A 621 -9.95 35.91 -19.93
N GLY A 622 -9.03 36.50 -19.15
CA GLY A 622 -8.82 37.95 -19.09
C GLY A 622 -7.58 38.39 -19.85
N GLY A 623 -7.75 38.94 -21.06
CA GLY A 623 -6.71 39.60 -21.84
C GLY A 623 -6.76 41.13 -21.67
N SER A 624 -5.59 41.75 -21.46
CA SER A 624 -5.43 43.21 -21.36
C SER A 624 -5.05 43.84 -22.72
N GLU A 625 -5.83 44.81 -23.18
CA GLU A 625 -5.53 45.70 -24.30
C GLU A 625 -4.57 46.84 -23.88
N GLN A 626 -3.58 47.12 -24.73
CA GLN A 626 -2.99 48.45 -24.88
C GLN A 626 -2.84 48.75 -26.37
N GLY A 627 -3.60 49.75 -26.85
CA GLY A 627 -3.62 50.15 -28.25
C GLY A 627 -2.58 51.19 -28.64
N ARG A 628 -2.35 51.36 -29.95
CA ARG A 628 -2.24 52.68 -30.58
C ARG A 628 -2.44 52.66 -32.09
N ARG A 629 -3.19 53.68 -32.51
CA ARG A 629 -3.66 54.05 -33.86
C ARG A 629 -2.52 54.35 -34.85
N LYS A 630 -2.85 54.10 -36.12
CA LYS A 630 -2.30 54.77 -37.31
C LYS A 630 -2.71 56.25 -37.31
N GLU A 631 -1.73 57.14 -37.32
CA GLU A 631 -1.42 58.13 -38.37
C GLU A 631 -0.03 58.71 -38.11
#